data_AF-A0A660LYH7-F1
#
_entry.id   AF-A0A660LYH7-F1
#
_cell.length_a   1.000
_cell.length_b   1.000
_cell.length_c   1.000
_cell.angle_alpha   90.00
_cell.angle_beta   90.00
_cell.angle_gamma   90.00
#
_symmetry.space_group_name_H-M   'P 1'
#
loop_
_entity.id
_entity.type
_entity.pdbx_description
1 polymer ?
#
loop_
_entity_poly.entity_id
_entity_poly.type
_entity_poly.pdbx_seq_one_letter_code
_entity_poly.pdbx_strand_id
1 'polypeptide(L)'
;ITNSFIWYMAQKSKDKIKLYVYSRDTNRYILAQDAWYSRVDITPMGYGIGAYEFHTYGINDNYFKEVLLYAARGETLLNPYINILLSENKI
;
A
#
# COMPACT_ATOMS: atom_id res chain seq x y z
N ILE A 1 -12.84 -8.59 -3.20
CA ILE A 1 -11.61 -8.88 -2.42
C ILE A 1 -11.27 -7.60 -1.67
N THR A 2 -11.43 -7.59 -0.35
CA THR A 2 -11.25 -6.40 0.48
C THR A 2 -9.88 -6.47 1.14
N ASN A 3 -8.96 -5.57 0.81
CA ASN A 3 -7.65 -5.50 1.46
C ASN A 3 -7.76 -4.85 2.86
N SER A 4 -6.72 -5.00 3.68
CA SER A 4 -6.68 -4.46 5.05
C SER A 4 -6.86 -2.94 5.12
N PHE A 5 -6.44 -2.20 4.08
CA PHE A 5 -6.62 -0.76 3.98
C PHE A 5 -8.09 -0.35 3.79
N ILE A 6 -8.82 -1.02 2.90
CA ILE A 6 -10.26 -0.80 2.69
C ILE A 6 -11.02 -1.17 3.97
N TRP A 7 -10.66 -2.29 4.60
CA TRP A 7 -11.23 -2.67 5.88
C TRP A 7 -10.99 -1.60 6.96
N TYR A 8 -9.77 -1.07 7.07
CA TYR A 8 -9.41 -0.01 8.02
C TYR A 8 -10.25 1.25 7.79
N MET A 9 -10.41 1.68 6.53
CA MET A 9 -11.20 2.87 6.18
C MET A 9 -12.68 2.73 6.53
N ALA A 10 -13.23 1.52 6.49
CA ALA A 10 -14.63 1.25 6.82
C ALA A 10 -14.93 1.32 8.33
N GLN A 11 -13.90 1.34 9.20
CA GLN A 11 -14.11 1.34 10.64
C GLN A 11 -14.52 2.72 11.17
N LYS A 12 -15.62 2.76 11.95
CA LYS A 12 -16.13 3.99 12.58
C LYS A 12 -15.12 4.66 13.53
N SER A 13 -14.22 3.88 14.12
CA SER A 13 -13.18 4.38 15.03
C SER A 13 -11.78 4.00 14.56
N LYS A 14 -11.54 4.12 13.24
CA LYS A 14 -10.26 3.76 12.60
C LYS A 14 -9.03 4.39 13.27
N ASP A 15 -9.14 5.61 13.77
CA ASP A 15 -8.02 6.32 14.42
C ASP A 15 -7.58 5.68 15.76
N LYS A 16 -8.40 4.81 16.34
CA LYS A 16 -8.04 4.02 17.54
C LYS A 16 -7.40 2.67 17.19
N ILE A 17 -7.36 2.29 15.92
CA ILE A 17 -6.90 0.98 15.46
C ILE A 17 -5.42 1.08 15.10
N LYS A 18 -4.61 0.23 15.73
CA LYS A 18 -3.23 -0.01 15.31
C LYS A 18 -3.23 -1.06 14.20
N LEU A 19 -2.90 -0.63 12.99
CA LEU A 19 -2.74 -1.52 11.86
C LEU A 19 -1.26 -1.86 11.73
N TYR A 20 -0.94 -3.15 11.63
CA TYR A 20 0.41 -3.62 11.41
C TYR A 20 0.55 -4.17 10.00
N VAL A 21 1.66 -3.84 9.35
CA VAL A 21 2.04 -4.34 8.02
C VAL A 21 3.40 -5.02 8.12
N TYR A 22 3.61 -6.03 7.27
CA TYR A 22 4.89 -6.72 7.20
C TYR A 22 5.83 -5.94 6.27
N SER A 23 6.95 -5.45 6.81
CA SER A 23 7.96 -4.73 6.05
C SER A 23 8.86 -5.71 5.29
N ARG A 24 9.11 -5.44 4.01
CA ARG A 24 9.88 -6.29 3.09
C ARG A 24 11.39 -6.15 3.26
N ASP A 25 11.85 -4.98 3.65
CA ASP A 25 13.25 -4.65 3.88
C ASP A 25 13.77 -5.18 5.22
N THR A 26 12.94 -5.15 6.28
CA THR A 26 13.36 -5.55 7.64
C THR A 26 12.77 -6.88 8.11
N ASN A 27 11.85 -7.46 7.32
CA ASN A 27 11.21 -8.75 7.60
C ASN A 27 10.49 -8.82 8.96
N ARG A 28 9.94 -7.70 9.44
CA ARG A 28 9.15 -7.61 10.68
C ARG A 28 7.86 -6.81 10.49
N TYR A 29 6.96 -6.97 11.45
CA TYR A 29 5.74 -6.16 11.50
C TYR A 29 6.04 -4.78 12.07
N ILE A 30 5.60 -3.75 11.36
CA ILE A 30 5.71 -2.34 11.73
C ILE A 30 4.33 -1.68 11.70
N LEU A 31 4.21 -0.50 12.30
CA LEU A 31 2.98 0.29 12.23
C LEU A 31 2.75 0.75 10.78
N ALA A 32 1.55 0.51 10.26
CA ALA A 32 1.19 0.84 8.89
C ALA A 32 1.28 2.34 8.61
N GLN A 33 0.98 3.17 9.62
CA GLN A 33 1.02 4.62 9.53
C GLN A 33 2.44 5.17 9.35
N ASP A 34 3.46 4.46 9.85
CA ASP A 34 4.86 4.89 9.84
C ASP A 34 5.66 4.25 8.69
N ALA A 35 5.03 3.35 7.94
CA ALA A 35 5.65 2.63 6.85
C ALA A 35 5.66 3.43 5.54
N TRP A 36 6.61 3.06 4.69
CA TRP A 36 6.77 3.52 3.32
C TRP A 36 6.23 2.48 2.35
N TYR A 37 5.65 2.92 1.25
CA TYR A 37 4.94 2.02 0.36
C TYR A 37 5.36 2.13 -1.09
N SER A 38 5.57 0.97 -1.71
CA SER A 38 5.65 0.83 -3.17
C SER A 38 4.26 0.57 -3.75
N ARG A 39 4.02 1.02 -4.99
CA ARG A 39 2.77 0.74 -5.75
C ARG A 39 2.94 -0.36 -6.81
N VAL A 40 4.17 -0.78 -7.06
CA VAL A 40 4.52 -1.73 -8.13
C VAL A 40 5.01 -3.07 -7.60
N ASP A 41 4.97 -3.26 -6.29
CA ASP A 41 5.47 -4.47 -5.66
C ASP A 41 4.55 -5.66 -5.92
N ILE A 42 5.16 -6.75 -6.38
CA ILE A 42 4.47 -8.03 -6.48
C ILE A 42 4.31 -8.57 -5.05
N THR A 43 3.12 -8.37 -4.50
CA THR A 43 2.67 -9.02 -3.27
C THR A 43 1.95 -10.31 -3.60
N PRO A 44 1.85 -11.27 -2.66
CA PRO A 44 1.07 -12.50 -2.88
C PRO A 44 -0.38 -12.23 -3.29
N MET A 45 -0.93 -11.06 -2.93
CA MET A 45 -2.28 -10.65 -3.32
C MET A 45 -2.37 -10.08 -4.74
N GLY A 46 -1.24 -9.78 -5.40
CA GLY A 46 -1.21 -9.15 -6.73
C GLY A 46 -1.63 -7.68 -6.76
N TYR A 47 -1.60 -6.99 -5.60
CA TYR A 47 -2.18 -5.64 -5.45
C TYR A 47 -1.22 -4.48 -5.76
N GLY A 48 0.09 -4.70 -5.85
CA GLY A 48 1.09 -3.64 -6.04
C GLY A 48 1.56 -2.95 -4.76
N ILE A 49 0.84 -3.08 -3.65
CA ILE A 49 1.14 -2.33 -2.42
C ILE A 49 2.09 -3.13 -1.51
N GLY A 50 3.38 -2.82 -1.56
CA GLY A 50 4.39 -3.38 -0.66
C GLY A 50 4.80 -2.38 0.41
N ALA A 51 4.99 -2.85 1.65
CA ALA A 51 5.37 -2.01 2.78
C ALA A 51 6.86 -2.16 3.13
N TYR A 52 7.47 -1.08 3.57
CA TYR A 52 8.88 -0.96 3.93
C TYR A 52 9.02 -0.10 5.19
N GLU A 53 10.03 -0.37 5.99
CA GLU A 53 10.35 0.45 7.16
C GLU A 53 11.21 1.66 6.79
N PHE A 54 12.14 1.47 5.86
CA PHE A 54 13.06 2.52 5.42
C PHE A 54 12.67 3.07 4.05
N HIS A 55 12.73 4.39 3.91
CA HIS A 55 12.46 5.07 2.66
C HIS A 55 13.61 4.88 1.67
N THR A 56 13.29 4.43 0.47
CA THR A 56 14.20 4.37 -0.67
C THR A 56 13.58 5.12 -1.84
N TYR A 57 14.22 6.24 -2.20
CA TYR A 57 13.75 7.10 -3.29
C TYR A 57 13.61 6.32 -4.60
N GLY A 58 12.45 6.48 -5.24
CA GLY A 58 12.11 5.83 -6.50
C GLY A 58 11.56 4.41 -6.37
N ILE A 59 11.43 3.87 -5.15
CA ILE A 59 10.96 2.49 -4.91
C ILE A 59 9.68 2.49 -4.07
N ASN A 60 9.70 3.17 -2.94
CA ASN A 60 8.64 3.15 -1.93
C ASN A 60 8.29 4.55 -1.42
N ASP A 61 8.06 5.49 -2.34
CA ASP A 61 7.85 6.91 -2.03
C ASP A 61 6.47 7.25 -1.46
N ASN A 62 5.57 6.27 -1.33
CA ASN A 62 4.18 6.54 -1.00
C ASN A 62 3.95 6.45 0.52
N TYR A 63 3.23 7.42 1.06
CA TYR A 63 2.79 7.45 2.44
C TYR A 63 1.51 6.62 2.64
N PHE A 64 1.27 6.23 3.89
CA PHE A 64 0.06 5.49 4.27
C PHE A 64 -1.24 6.11 3.75
N LYS A 65 -1.40 7.44 3.84
CA LYS A 65 -2.63 8.14 3.38
C LYS A 65 -2.84 8.03 1.87
N GLU A 66 -1.77 8.01 1.08
CA GLU A 66 -1.84 7.87 -0.38
C GLU A 66 -2.26 6.45 -0.74
N VAL A 67 -1.70 5.45 -0.06
CA VAL A 67 -2.10 4.05 -0.22
C VAL A 67 -3.57 3.83 0.14
N LEU A 68 -4.07 4.47 1.20
CA LEU A 68 -5.51 4.44 1.51
C LEU A 68 -6.34 5.00 0.36
N LEU A 69 -5.91 6.11 -0.25
CA LEU A 69 -6.59 6.73 -1.37
C LEU A 69 -6.59 5.83 -2.61
N TYR A 70 -5.45 5.23 -2.96
CA TYR A 70 -5.34 4.29 -4.08
C TYR A 70 -6.24 3.08 -3.86
N ALA A 71 -6.21 2.49 -2.66
CA ALA A 71 -7.06 1.38 -2.30
C ALA A 71 -8.55 1.74 -2.37
N ALA A 72 -8.95 2.92 -1.90
CA ALA A 72 -10.33 3.40 -1.97
C ALA A 72 -10.83 3.56 -3.41
N ARG A 73 -9.95 3.96 -4.33
CA ARG A 73 -10.25 4.14 -5.75
C ARG A 73 -10.12 2.87 -6.59
N GLY A 74 -9.65 1.77 -6.00
CA GLY A 74 -9.33 0.55 -6.74
C GLY A 74 -8.11 0.70 -7.66
N GLU A 75 -7.23 1.67 -7.39
CA GLU A 75 -6.00 1.92 -8.12
C GLU A 75 -4.88 0.93 -7.71
N THR A 76 -5.07 -0.33 -8.04
CA THR A 76 -4.18 -1.45 -7.68
C THR A 76 -3.73 -2.18 -8.93
N LEU A 77 -2.69 -3.02 -8.84
CA LEU A 77 -2.22 -3.78 -10.01
C LEU A 77 -3.24 -4.78 -10.58
N LEU A 78 -4.33 -5.07 -9.85
CA LEU A 78 -5.47 -5.83 -10.37
C LEU A 78 -6.29 -5.06 -11.40
N ASN A 79 -6.27 -3.73 -11.38
CA ASN A 79 -6.89 -2.90 -12.39
C ASN A 79 -5.94 -2.81 -13.59
N PRO A 80 -6.28 -3.39 -14.76
CA PRO A 80 -5.36 -3.46 -15.90
C PRO A 80 -4.92 -2.08 -16.39
N TYR A 81 -5.79 -1.08 -16.35
CA TYR A 81 -5.45 0.29 -16.75
C TYR A 81 -4.38 0.90 -15.84
N ILE A 82 -4.55 0.73 -14.53
CA ILE A 82 -3.61 1.24 -13.53
C ILE A 82 -2.28 0.48 -13.60
N ASN A 83 -2.33 -0.83 -13.84
CA ASN A 83 -1.14 -1.65 -14.07
C ASN A 83 -0.31 -1.12 -15.25
N ILE A 84 -0.95 -0.83 -16.39
CA ILE A 84 -0.27 -0.25 -17.57
C ILE A 84 0.33 1.12 -17.23
N LEU A 85 -0.44 2.01 -16.61
CA LEU A 85 0.06 3.35 -16.29
C LEU A 85 1.25 3.33 -15.33
N LEU A 86 1.22 2.48 -14.30
CA LEU A 86 2.34 2.31 -13.37
C LEU A 86 3.56 1.67 -14.05
N SER A 87 3.35 0.67 -14.89
CA SER A 87 4.42 0.00 -15.64
C SER A 87 5.12 0.94 -16.64
N GLU A 88 4.37 1.91 -17.18
CA GLU A 88 4.88 2.93 -18.10
C GLU A 88 5.35 4.21 -17.38
N ASN A 89 5.37 4.23 -16.04
CA ASN A 89 5.72 5.41 -15.22
C ASN A 89 4.93 6.68 -15.59
N LYS A 90 3.65 6.53 -15.90
CA LYS A 90 2.74 7.65 -16.24
C LYS A 90 1.99 8.22 -15.05
N ILE A 91 1.97 7.50 -13.91
CA ILE A 91 1.35 7.86 -12.62
C ILE A 91 2.14 7.27 -11.45
#